data_AF-A0A662L8D9-F1
#
_entry.id   AF-A0A662L8D9-F1
#
_cell.length_a   1.000
_cell.length_b   1.000
_cell.length_c   1.000
_cell.angle_alpha   90.00
_cell.angle_beta   90.00
_cell.angle_gamma   90.00
#
_symmetry.space_group_name_H-M   'P 1'
#
loop_
_entity.id
_entity.type
_entity.pdbx_description
1 polymer ?
#
loop_
_entity_poly.entity_id
_entity_poly.type
_entity_poly.pdbx_seq_one_letter_code
_entity_poly.pdbx_strand_id
1 'polypeptide(L)'
;AYGLSAANGAVIASLKHIPLLYATPEGVPDDTINALNSLGVSKVIFVDLANNDDVYSQLSANYDVERITTMNDVVSKIYELRSQDYTYITVTSFATGDGYFAPAAYLAAYHGAPVVRIGEMGEAYHWADAIATYDEYLGDYYHGCRSTGHMAKASKPIIDYIKEGEIPPIGLDQHLRWFSKVVQPFQEYIKSIGLDREGKEYVGIVAPRDDIRMPFIRAITGNESTAGQFIANTPAAMAAYVGRSILYPAIIFANPHKEYTTSTLMNFADGNQITLNNKERHSAYNARYVKQSFSRYGREYRGHCIWDNLLYEFNQGMSAYYYVGHGTGGSGVSGHPVWGGIGYDGWHGYEYWRGKTPRSPGGAWYDPEPPRQYDIVHFKWCDQLWGNLHSTWVHFSSCTTAWHFGPNIYLDHGAVAYYGNCGSGLLGYNDLWDQFIETRIMEEGMPIGDAVSVDLWKFDRDFTTMDPISLYGSCSMTMLSLTVLYGDPMLVIYSPAHWTEPEPVDSPL
;
A
#
# COMPACT_ATOMS: atom_id res chain seq x y z
N ALA A 1 -7.11 20.48 14.64
CA ALA A 1 -8.56 20.66 14.82
C ALA A 1 -9.23 21.10 13.52
N TYR A 2 -9.04 22.34 13.04
CA TYR A 2 -9.73 22.87 11.86
C TYR A 2 -9.59 22.02 10.58
N GLY A 3 -8.39 21.55 10.22
CA GLY A 3 -8.21 20.66 9.07
C GLY A 3 -8.97 19.34 9.18
N LEU A 4 -9.09 18.78 10.39
CA LEU A 4 -9.90 17.56 10.62
C LEU A 4 -11.39 17.85 10.55
N SER A 5 -11.83 19.02 11.04
CA SER A 5 -13.21 19.48 10.88
C SER A 5 -13.59 19.62 9.41
N ALA A 6 -12.74 20.28 8.62
CA ALA A 6 -12.93 20.42 7.18
C ALA A 6 -12.99 19.06 6.47
N ALA A 7 -12.02 18.18 6.74
CA ALA A 7 -11.93 16.86 6.11
C ALA A 7 -13.15 15.98 6.43
N ASN A 8 -13.52 15.85 7.71
CA ASN A 8 -14.67 15.03 8.10
C ASN A 8 -16.01 15.69 7.73
N GLY A 9 -16.08 17.02 7.71
CA GLY A 9 -17.22 17.75 7.15
C GLY A 9 -17.42 17.43 5.67
N ALA A 10 -16.34 17.36 4.88
CA ALA A 10 -16.39 16.97 3.48
C ALA A 10 -16.88 15.52 3.29
N VAL A 11 -16.44 14.59 4.15
CA VAL A 11 -16.93 13.20 4.15
C VAL A 11 -18.44 13.16 4.42
N ILE A 12 -18.90 13.77 5.51
CA ILE A 12 -20.31 13.78 5.89
C ILE A 12 -21.16 14.45 4.79
N ALA A 13 -20.69 15.57 4.23
CA ALA A 13 -21.36 16.26 3.15
C ALA A 13 -21.50 15.37 1.90
N SER A 14 -20.44 14.64 1.54
CA SER A 14 -20.42 13.72 0.41
C SER A 14 -21.39 12.54 0.61
N LEU A 15 -21.39 11.92 1.79
CA LEU A 15 -22.29 10.81 2.12
C LEU A 15 -23.77 11.22 2.16
N LYS A 16 -24.05 12.50 2.48
CA LYS A 16 -25.42 13.04 2.47
C LYS A 16 -25.83 13.69 1.14
N HIS A 17 -24.91 13.81 0.18
CA HIS A 17 -25.11 14.60 -1.05
C HIS A 17 -25.57 16.04 -0.78
N ILE A 18 -24.91 16.73 0.15
CA ILE A 18 -25.19 18.15 0.50
C ILE A 18 -23.95 19.04 0.30
N PRO A 19 -24.13 20.37 0.17
CA PRO A 19 -23.00 21.30 0.06
C PRO A 19 -22.13 21.34 1.32
N LEU A 20 -20.81 21.50 1.13
CA LEU A 20 -19.86 21.85 2.18
C LEU A 20 -19.58 23.36 2.12
N LEU A 21 -19.77 24.06 3.24
CA LEU A 21 -19.44 25.47 3.38
C LEU A 21 -18.46 25.65 4.55
N TYR A 22 -17.57 26.64 4.45
CA TYR A 22 -16.55 26.89 5.45
C TYR A 22 -16.90 28.06 6.35
N ALA A 23 -16.49 27.95 7.61
CA ALA A 23 -16.36 29.06 8.54
C ALA A 23 -14.88 29.33 8.83
N THR A 24 -14.60 30.53 9.32
CA THR A 24 -13.24 30.92 9.76
C THR A 24 -13.16 30.85 11.28
N PRO A 25 -11.95 30.79 11.87
CA PRO A 25 -11.80 30.94 13.31
C PRO A 25 -12.47 32.20 13.87
N GLU A 26 -12.55 33.27 13.09
CA GLU A 26 -13.11 34.57 13.46
C GLU A 26 -14.64 34.66 13.35
N GLY A 27 -15.31 33.70 12.72
CA GLY A 27 -16.75 33.73 12.51
C GLY A 27 -17.23 33.08 11.20
N VAL A 28 -18.53 33.17 10.95
CA VAL A 28 -19.14 32.73 9.68
C VAL A 28 -18.97 33.84 8.64
N PRO A 29 -18.28 33.62 7.52
CA PRO A 29 -18.12 34.62 6.47
C PRO A 29 -19.46 35.03 5.84
N ASP A 30 -19.58 36.28 5.40
CA ASP A 30 -20.77 36.79 4.70
C ASP A 30 -21.13 35.95 3.48
N ASP A 31 -20.13 35.47 2.72
CA ASP A 31 -20.33 34.59 1.57
C ASP A 31 -20.99 33.26 1.97
N THR A 32 -20.61 32.69 3.12
CA THR A 32 -21.23 31.47 3.66
C THR A 32 -22.67 31.74 4.09
N ILE A 33 -22.94 32.86 4.76
CA ILE A 33 -24.31 33.26 5.13
C ILE A 33 -25.18 33.47 3.89
N ASN A 34 -24.65 34.16 2.88
CA ASN A 34 -25.33 34.39 1.61
C ASN A 34 -25.65 33.08 0.89
N ALA A 35 -24.72 32.13 0.88
CA ALA A 35 -24.94 30.80 0.31
C ALA A 35 -26.02 30.02 1.07
N LEU A 36 -25.96 29.98 2.41
CA LEU A 36 -26.97 29.32 3.26
C LEU A 36 -28.37 29.89 2.99
N ASN A 37 -28.49 31.23 2.94
CA ASN A 37 -29.77 31.90 2.69
C ASN A 37 -30.28 31.66 1.26
N SER A 38 -29.40 31.73 0.26
CA SER A 38 -29.78 31.53 -1.16
C SER A 38 -30.21 30.10 -1.45
N LEU A 39 -29.61 29.12 -0.76
CA LEU A 39 -29.98 27.71 -0.85
C LEU A 39 -31.21 27.35 0.00
N GLY A 40 -31.75 28.30 0.80
CA GLY A 40 -32.90 28.06 1.66
C GLY A 40 -32.62 27.07 2.80
N VAL A 41 -31.39 27.05 3.32
CA VAL A 41 -30.97 26.10 4.35
C VAL A 41 -31.68 26.38 5.67
N SER A 42 -32.29 25.34 6.26
CA SER A 42 -32.92 25.40 7.58
C SER A 42 -32.18 24.58 8.65
N LYS A 43 -31.38 23.58 8.24
CA LYS A 43 -30.59 22.72 9.12
C LYS A 43 -29.12 22.71 8.71
N VAL A 44 -28.22 22.85 9.68
CA VAL A 44 -26.76 22.85 9.50
C VAL A 44 -26.15 21.72 10.34
N ILE A 45 -25.23 20.96 9.77
CA ILE A 45 -24.34 20.06 10.52
C ILE A 45 -23.01 20.81 10.67
N PHE A 46 -22.65 21.17 11.90
CA PHE A 46 -21.42 21.91 12.18
C PHE A 46 -20.38 20.98 12.80
N VAL A 47 -19.39 20.56 12.01
CA VAL A 47 -18.26 19.75 12.47
C VAL A 47 -17.18 20.65 13.07
N ASP A 48 -17.10 20.68 14.39
CA ASP A 48 -16.34 21.64 15.19
C ASP A 48 -15.44 20.97 16.23
N LEU A 49 -14.39 20.30 15.74
CA LEU A 49 -13.37 19.69 16.58
C LEU A 49 -12.44 20.72 17.24
N ALA A 50 -12.63 22.01 16.93
CA ALA A 50 -11.91 23.12 17.55
C ALA A 50 -12.67 23.73 18.74
N ASN A 51 -13.93 23.34 18.95
CA ASN A 51 -14.82 23.92 19.97
C ASN A 51 -14.97 25.45 19.82
N ASN A 52 -15.25 25.93 18.61
CA ASN A 52 -15.49 27.34 18.33
C ASN A 52 -16.93 27.76 18.68
N ASP A 53 -17.13 28.20 19.92
CA ASP A 53 -18.44 28.63 20.44
C ASP A 53 -19.00 29.89 19.76
N ASP A 54 -18.14 30.77 19.25
CA ASP A 54 -18.56 32.00 18.57
C ASP A 54 -19.23 31.67 17.23
N VAL A 55 -18.60 30.80 16.43
CA VAL A 55 -19.19 30.32 15.16
C VAL A 55 -20.49 29.57 15.42
N TYR A 56 -20.51 28.69 16.43
CA TYR A 56 -21.72 27.96 16.81
C TYR A 56 -22.86 28.91 17.21
N SER A 57 -22.57 29.94 18.01
CA SER A 57 -23.57 30.92 18.44
C SER A 57 -24.14 31.71 17.27
N GLN A 58 -23.31 32.11 16.30
CA GLN A 58 -23.75 32.81 15.08
C GLN A 58 -24.67 31.93 14.21
N LEU A 59 -24.33 30.65 14.04
CA LEU A 59 -25.15 29.71 13.27
C LEU A 59 -26.47 29.38 13.98
N SER A 60 -26.42 29.05 15.28
CA SER A 60 -27.59 28.63 16.07
C SER A 60 -28.61 29.75 16.29
N ALA A 61 -28.21 31.02 16.10
CA ALA A 61 -29.14 32.13 16.12
C ALA A 61 -30.14 32.11 14.95
N ASN A 62 -29.78 31.49 13.82
CA ASN A 62 -30.55 31.56 12.57
C ASN A 62 -30.92 30.19 11.97
N TYR A 63 -30.26 29.11 12.39
CA TYR A 63 -30.42 27.76 11.82
C TYR A 63 -30.59 26.70 12.92
N ASP A 64 -31.21 25.56 12.59
CA ASP A 64 -31.16 24.36 13.43
C ASP A 64 -29.78 23.70 13.28
N VAL A 65 -28.97 23.69 14.34
CA VAL A 65 -27.56 23.27 14.27
C VAL A 65 -27.31 21.96 15.03
N GLU A 66 -26.92 20.92 14.29
CA GLU A 66 -26.33 19.69 14.82
C GLU A 66 -24.81 19.90 14.94
N ARG A 67 -24.32 20.18 16.15
CA ARG A 67 -22.88 20.42 16.41
C ARG A 67 -22.18 19.12 16.78
N ILE A 68 -21.08 18.81 16.11
CA ILE A 68 -20.24 17.63 16.33
C ILE A 68 -18.87 18.10 16.81
N THR A 69 -18.48 17.78 18.05
CA THR A 69 -17.24 18.33 18.66
C THR A 69 -16.16 17.28 18.97
N THR A 70 -16.49 15.99 18.88
CA THR A 70 -15.55 14.91 19.16
C THR A 70 -15.35 13.99 17.95
N MET A 71 -14.20 13.32 17.89
CA MET A 71 -13.96 12.29 16.87
C MET A 71 -14.88 11.08 17.04
N ASN A 72 -15.28 10.73 18.27
CA ASN A 72 -16.27 9.68 18.53
C ASN A 72 -17.63 10.00 17.85
N ASP A 73 -18.07 11.25 17.95
CA ASP A 73 -19.31 11.70 17.31
C ASP A 73 -19.17 11.74 15.78
N VAL A 74 -18.01 12.14 15.26
CA VAL A 74 -17.70 12.06 13.82
C VAL A 74 -17.80 10.62 13.32
N VAL A 75 -17.14 9.68 14.00
CA VAL A 75 -17.18 8.26 13.66
C VAL A 75 -18.61 7.74 13.70
N SER A 76 -19.34 8.04 14.78
CA SER A 76 -20.75 7.63 14.92
C SER A 76 -21.60 8.17 13.77
N LYS A 77 -21.41 9.44 13.39
CA LYS A 77 -22.16 10.06 12.30
C LYS A 77 -21.84 9.44 10.95
N ILE A 78 -20.57 9.18 10.66
CA ILE A 78 -20.16 8.56 9.40
C ILE A 78 -20.71 7.14 9.30
N TYR A 79 -20.68 6.35 10.38
CA TYR A 79 -21.26 5.02 10.40
C TYR A 79 -22.78 5.00 10.30
N GLU A 80 -23.48 6.04 10.76
CA GLU A 80 -24.92 6.22 10.51
C GLU A 80 -25.22 6.40 9.01
N LEU A 81 -24.32 7.05 8.27
CA LEU A 81 -24.55 7.49 6.89
C LEU A 81 -23.99 6.54 5.82
N ARG A 82 -22.94 5.79 6.15
CA ARG A 82 -22.22 4.95 5.19
C ARG A 82 -23.02 3.71 4.79
N SER A 83 -22.68 3.15 3.63
CA SER A 83 -23.30 1.92 3.11
C SER A 83 -22.38 0.69 3.20
N GLN A 84 -21.11 0.89 3.53
CA GLN A 84 -20.09 -0.17 3.58
C GLN A 84 -20.20 -0.99 4.87
N ASP A 85 -19.92 -2.29 4.77
CA ASP A 85 -19.96 -3.28 5.86
C ASP A 85 -18.60 -3.57 6.50
N TYR A 86 -17.52 -2.98 5.99
CA TYR A 86 -16.15 -3.11 6.51
C TYR A 86 -15.69 -1.86 7.26
N THR A 87 -14.75 -1.96 8.19
CA THR A 87 -14.16 -0.78 8.86
C THR A 87 -12.98 -0.22 8.08
N TYR A 88 -13.09 1.02 7.60
CA TYR A 88 -12.01 1.72 6.91
C TYR A 88 -11.62 2.98 7.67
N ILE A 89 -10.32 3.26 7.73
CA ILE A 89 -9.72 4.39 8.47
C ILE A 89 -8.83 5.15 7.51
N THR A 90 -9.10 6.44 7.31
CA THR A 90 -8.22 7.29 6.51
C THR A 90 -7.28 8.09 7.40
N VAL A 91 -5.98 7.86 7.29
CA VAL A 91 -4.96 8.52 8.11
C VAL A 91 -4.24 9.57 7.27
N THR A 92 -4.05 10.77 7.82
CA THR A 92 -3.26 11.84 7.16
C THR A 92 -2.29 12.51 8.15
N SER A 93 -1.45 13.40 7.64
CA SER A 93 -0.51 14.21 8.42
C SER A 93 -0.69 15.70 8.12
N PHE A 94 -0.49 16.52 9.15
CA PHE A 94 -0.49 17.98 9.05
C PHE A 94 0.91 18.57 9.22
N ALA A 95 1.96 17.74 9.20
CA ALA A 95 3.34 18.16 9.48
C ALA A 95 3.86 19.20 8.47
N THR A 96 3.63 18.95 7.18
CA THR A 96 3.96 19.89 6.08
C THR A 96 3.09 21.15 6.06
N GLY A 97 1.83 21.03 6.48
CA GLY A 97 0.85 22.12 6.35
C GLY A 97 0.29 22.31 4.93
N ASP A 98 0.69 21.48 3.96
CA ASP A 98 0.33 21.63 2.54
C ASP A 98 -1.14 21.29 2.22
N GLY A 99 -1.87 20.69 3.16
CA GLY A 99 -3.30 20.42 2.98
C GLY A 99 -3.64 19.01 2.45
N TYR A 100 -2.82 18.00 2.73
CA TYR A 100 -3.10 16.59 2.39
C TYR A 100 -4.40 16.03 3.01
N PHE A 101 -4.99 16.73 3.98
CA PHE A 101 -6.32 16.39 4.51
C PHE A 101 -7.44 16.48 3.47
N ALA A 102 -7.28 17.29 2.42
CA ALA A 102 -8.27 17.39 1.34
C ALA A 102 -8.32 16.12 0.46
N PRO A 103 -7.20 15.62 -0.12
CA PRO A 103 -7.22 14.33 -0.80
C PRO A 103 -7.52 13.16 0.15
N ALA A 104 -7.17 13.26 1.45
CA ALA A 104 -7.60 12.27 2.44
C ALA A 104 -9.12 12.21 2.57
N ALA A 105 -9.79 13.37 2.63
CA ALA A 105 -11.26 13.42 2.67
C ALA A 105 -11.90 12.80 1.43
N TYR A 106 -11.25 12.90 0.26
CA TYR A 106 -11.74 12.29 -0.97
C TYR A 106 -11.75 10.76 -0.89
N LEU A 107 -10.64 10.15 -0.46
CA LEU A 107 -10.56 8.70 -0.23
C LEU A 107 -11.57 8.27 0.85
N ALA A 108 -11.63 9.02 1.95
CA ALA A 108 -12.50 8.74 3.07
C ALA A 108 -13.99 8.79 2.70
N ALA A 109 -14.39 9.74 1.85
CA ALA A 109 -15.75 9.83 1.34
C ALA A 109 -16.15 8.59 0.53
N TYR A 110 -15.24 8.08 -0.31
CA TYR A 110 -15.49 6.87 -1.11
C TYR A 110 -15.73 5.62 -0.24
N HIS A 111 -14.93 5.43 0.82
CA HIS A 111 -15.07 4.28 1.73
C HIS A 111 -16.09 4.48 2.87
N GLY A 112 -16.69 5.68 2.96
CA GLY A 112 -17.52 6.06 4.10
C GLY A 112 -16.76 5.98 5.43
N ALA A 113 -15.55 6.54 5.46
CA ALA A 113 -14.59 6.44 6.55
C ALA A 113 -14.32 7.82 7.20
N PRO A 114 -13.93 7.88 8.47
CA PRO A 114 -13.41 9.11 9.06
C PRO A 114 -11.99 9.42 8.54
N VAL A 115 -11.65 10.71 8.58
CA VAL A 115 -10.27 11.18 8.45
C VAL A 115 -9.70 11.42 9.85
N VAL A 116 -8.60 10.75 10.17
CA VAL A 116 -7.84 10.91 11.42
C VAL A 116 -6.43 11.42 11.11
N ARG A 117 -5.75 11.98 12.12
CA ARG A 117 -4.36 12.45 11.98
C ARG A 117 -3.41 11.57 12.76
N ILE A 118 -2.26 11.25 12.17
CA ILE A 118 -1.21 10.44 12.79
C ILE A 118 -0.72 11.02 14.13
N GLY A 119 -0.77 12.34 14.30
CA GLY A 119 -0.36 13.03 15.53
C GLY A 119 -1.23 12.74 16.76
N GLU A 120 -2.41 12.12 16.61
CA GLU A 120 -3.20 11.66 17.76
C GLU A 120 -2.82 10.25 18.24
N MET A 121 -2.00 9.53 17.47
CA MET A 121 -1.64 8.12 17.72
C MET A 121 -0.38 8.02 18.59
N GLY A 122 -0.29 8.87 19.62
CA GLY A 122 0.86 8.96 20.51
C GLY A 122 2.19 9.11 19.74
N GLU A 123 3.17 8.27 20.11
CA GLU A 123 4.52 8.29 19.52
C GLU A 123 4.65 7.40 18.27
N ALA A 124 3.56 6.92 17.67
CA ALA A 124 3.63 6.00 16.53
C ALA A 124 4.42 6.59 15.34
N TYR A 125 4.20 7.88 15.04
CA TYR A 125 4.95 8.59 13.99
C TYR A 125 6.44 8.64 14.29
N HIS A 126 6.81 8.93 15.55
CA HIS A 126 8.19 9.04 15.99
C HIS A 126 8.91 7.70 15.86
N TRP A 127 8.28 6.60 16.29
CA TRP A 127 8.89 5.28 16.17
C TRP A 127 8.97 4.80 14.73
N ALA A 128 7.98 5.10 13.89
CA ALA A 128 8.07 4.80 12.46
C ALA A 128 9.24 5.54 11.79
N ASP A 129 9.47 6.81 12.14
CA ASP A 129 10.60 7.58 11.63
C ASP A 129 11.95 7.12 12.22
N ALA A 130 11.99 6.75 13.50
CA ALA A 130 13.17 6.18 14.13
C ALA A 130 13.58 4.85 13.49
N ILE A 131 12.61 3.96 13.19
CA ILE A 131 12.83 2.72 12.44
C ILE A 131 13.41 3.05 11.07
N ALA A 132 12.77 3.97 10.33
CA ALA A 132 13.20 4.35 9.00
C ALA A 132 14.66 4.85 8.97
N THR A 133 14.95 5.80 9.86
CA THR A 133 16.29 6.38 10.00
C THR A 133 17.33 5.33 10.40
N TYR A 134 16.96 4.42 11.30
CA TYR A 134 17.87 3.39 11.78
C TYR A 134 18.20 2.35 10.69
N ASP A 135 17.18 1.85 9.98
CA ASP A 135 17.39 0.89 8.89
C ASP A 135 18.20 1.53 7.74
N GLU A 136 17.94 2.80 7.41
CA GLU A 136 18.79 3.53 6.48
C GLU A 136 20.24 3.66 7.00
N TYR A 137 20.43 4.01 8.27
CA TYR A 137 21.76 4.15 8.88
C TYR A 137 22.56 2.84 8.87
N LEU A 138 21.90 1.71 9.13
CA LEU A 138 22.50 0.38 9.08
C LEU A 138 22.69 -0.16 7.65
N GLY A 139 22.10 0.51 6.67
CA GLY A 139 22.24 0.18 5.26
C GLY A 139 23.67 0.23 4.77
N ASP A 140 23.93 -0.49 3.67
CA ASP A 140 25.22 -0.44 2.95
C ASP A 140 24.99 0.13 1.55
N TYR A 141 26.01 0.12 0.70
CA TYR A 141 25.92 0.46 -0.71
C TYR A 141 25.88 -0.81 -1.56
N TYR A 142 24.76 -1.04 -2.25
CA TYR A 142 24.53 -2.25 -3.05
C TYR A 142 24.03 -1.84 -4.44
N HIS A 143 24.76 -2.23 -5.51
CA HIS A 143 24.46 -1.89 -6.92
C HIS A 143 24.17 -0.41 -7.21
N GLY A 144 24.99 0.51 -6.66
CA GLY A 144 24.85 1.92 -7.01
C GLY A 144 23.80 2.70 -6.21
N CYS A 145 23.20 2.09 -5.19
CA CYS A 145 22.24 2.73 -4.30
C CYS A 145 22.44 2.32 -2.83
N ARG A 146 21.86 3.10 -1.91
CA ARG A 146 21.84 2.78 -0.48
C ARG A 146 20.83 1.66 -0.24
N SER A 147 21.27 0.51 0.26
CA SER A 147 20.38 -0.53 0.78
C SER A 147 19.92 -0.17 2.20
N THR A 148 18.95 -0.90 2.74
CA THR A 148 18.53 -0.79 4.13
C THR A 148 19.10 -1.94 4.96
N GLY A 149 19.46 -1.63 6.20
CA GLY A 149 19.83 -2.61 7.20
C GLY A 149 18.59 -3.21 7.87
N HIS A 150 18.85 -4.07 8.87
CA HIS A 150 17.81 -4.82 9.57
C HIS A 150 18.00 -4.72 11.07
N MET A 151 16.93 -4.39 11.80
CA MET A 151 16.94 -4.44 13.26
C MET A 151 17.14 -5.86 13.79
N ALA A 152 17.81 -5.95 14.94
CA ALA A 152 18.03 -7.22 15.62
C ALA A 152 16.71 -7.85 16.09
N LYS A 153 16.56 -9.15 15.84
CA LYS A 153 15.44 -9.99 16.28
C LYS A 153 15.93 -11.00 17.33
N ALA A 154 15.11 -11.29 18.33
CA ALA A 154 15.34 -12.42 19.23
C ALA A 154 14.40 -13.58 18.87
N SER A 155 14.86 -14.82 19.02
CA SER A 155 14.09 -16.01 18.63
C SER A 155 13.12 -16.49 19.72
N LYS A 156 13.11 -15.84 20.87
CA LYS A 156 12.20 -16.07 22.00
C LYS A 156 12.15 -14.82 22.89
N PRO A 157 11.19 -14.69 23.82
CA PRO A 157 11.14 -13.58 24.75
C PRO A 157 12.46 -13.41 25.53
N ILE A 158 12.88 -12.16 25.74
CA ILE A 158 14.14 -11.83 26.43
C ILE A 158 14.22 -12.45 27.83
N ILE A 159 13.09 -12.51 28.54
CA ILE A 159 13.03 -13.10 29.88
C ILE A 159 13.31 -14.60 29.88
N ASP A 160 13.02 -15.31 28.78
CA ASP A 160 13.22 -16.75 28.70
C ASP A 160 14.68 -17.10 28.47
N TYR A 161 15.45 -16.29 27.72
CA TYR A 161 16.91 -16.39 27.71
C TYR A 161 17.47 -16.32 29.14
N ILE A 162 17.05 -15.32 29.92
CA ILE A 162 17.54 -15.11 31.30
C ILE A 162 17.19 -16.29 32.21
N LYS A 163 15.95 -16.80 32.14
CA LYS A 163 15.52 -17.98 32.92
C LYS A 163 16.30 -19.23 32.57
N GLU A 164 16.69 -19.38 31.32
CA GLU A 164 17.49 -20.51 30.83
C GLU A 164 18.99 -20.34 31.08
N GLY A 165 19.41 -19.23 31.72
CA GLY A 165 20.81 -18.94 31.99
C GLY A 165 21.59 -18.48 30.75
N GLU A 166 20.88 -18.12 29.68
CA GLU A 166 21.45 -17.60 28.44
C GLU A 166 21.52 -16.06 28.45
N ILE A 167 22.53 -15.50 27.79
CA ILE A 167 22.58 -14.06 27.55
C ILE A 167 21.69 -13.76 26.34
N PRO A 168 20.71 -12.85 26.45
CA PRO A 168 19.89 -12.46 25.31
C PRO A 168 20.75 -11.88 24.18
N PRO A 169 20.34 -12.02 22.90
CA PRO A 169 21.09 -11.47 21.79
C PRO A 169 21.26 -9.94 21.92
N ILE A 170 22.42 -9.44 21.49
CA ILE A 170 22.69 -8.01 21.43
C ILE A 170 21.61 -7.34 20.57
N GLY A 171 21.05 -6.23 21.08
CA GLY A 171 19.90 -5.56 20.48
C GLY A 171 18.56 -5.88 21.16
N LEU A 172 18.48 -6.93 22.00
CA LEU A 172 17.33 -7.23 22.86
C LEU A 172 15.96 -7.17 22.15
N ASP A 173 15.85 -7.84 21.01
CA ASP A 173 14.67 -7.81 20.12
C ASP A 173 14.18 -6.39 19.78
N GLN A 174 15.11 -5.55 19.31
CA GLN A 174 14.83 -4.18 18.89
C GLN A 174 13.68 -4.11 17.89
N HIS A 175 13.65 -5.05 16.93
CA HIS A 175 12.60 -5.12 15.92
C HIS A 175 11.21 -5.22 16.56
N LEU A 176 10.98 -6.17 17.47
CA LEU A 176 9.68 -6.26 18.17
C LEU A 176 9.41 -4.98 18.97
N ARG A 177 10.37 -4.56 19.79
CA ARG A 177 10.18 -3.43 20.72
C ARG A 177 9.80 -2.14 20.00
N TRP A 178 10.38 -1.86 18.84
CA TRP A 178 10.14 -0.61 18.11
C TRP A 178 8.83 -0.68 17.33
N PHE A 179 8.57 -1.78 16.63
CA PHE A 179 7.29 -1.97 15.94
C PHE A 179 6.08 -2.01 16.91
N SER A 180 6.25 -2.56 18.12
CA SER A 180 5.22 -2.49 19.17
C SER A 180 4.85 -1.05 19.54
N LYS A 181 5.85 -0.13 19.55
CA LYS A 181 5.63 1.28 19.84
C LYS A 181 5.02 2.07 18.68
N VAL A 182 4.83 1.43 17.54
CA VAL A 182 4.05 1.95 16.42
C VAL A 182 2.63 1.42 16.45
N VAL A 183 2.46 0.09 16.53
CA VAL A 183 1.14 -0.56 16.43
C VAL A 183 0.27 -0.34 17.67
N GLN A 184 0.85 -0.36 18.89
CA GLN A 184 0.05 -0.24 20.12
C GLN A 184 -0.61 1.14 20.25
N PRO A 185 0.10 2.28 20.07
CA PRO A 185 -0.55 3.59 20.12
C PRO A 185 -1.59 3.78 19.01
N PHE A 186 -1.40 3.17 17.83
CA PHE A 186 -2.41 3.15 16.77
C PHE A 186 -3.68 2.41 17.24
N GLN A 187 -3.53 1.19 17.75
CA GLN A 187 -4.65 0.37 18.26
C GLN A 187 -5.38 1.06 19.42
N GLU A 188 -4.64 1.64 20.37
CA GLU A 188 -5.19 2.40 21.49
C GLU A 188 -6.01 3.60 20.99
N TYR A 189 -5.49 4.34 20.01
CA TYR A 189 -6.18 5.48 19.43
C TYR A 189 -7.48 5.07 18.72
N ILE A 190 -7.43 4.10 17.79
CA ILE A 190 -8.64 3.70 17.03
C ILE A 190 -9.72 3.15 17.98
N LYS A 191 -9.32 2.46 19.04
CA LYS A 191 -10.24 2.01 20.10
C LYS A 191 -10.87 3.17 20.86
N SER A 192 -10.07 4.18 21.21
CA SER A 192 -10.56 5.36 21.95
C SER A 192 -11.61 6.17 21.19
N ILE A 193 -11.64 6.08 19.86
CA ILE A 193 -12.60 6.79 18.98
C ILE A 193 -13.66 5.87 18.35
N GLY A 194 -13.79 4.62 18.81
CA GLY A 194 -14.84 3.69 18.37
C GLY A 194 -14.66 3.10 16.97
N LEU A 195 -13.41 3.00 16.50
CA LEU A 195 -13.03 2.37 15.23
C LEU A 195 -12.53 0.92 15.38
N ASP A 196 -12.15 0.50 16.59
CA ASP A 196 -11.93 -0.93 16.95
C ASP A 196 -13.29 -1.64 16.96
N ARG A 197 -13.64 -2.32 15.86
CA ARG A 197 -14.95 -2.96 15.63
C ARG A 197 -14.75 -4.39 15.16
N GLU A 198 -15.83 -5.17 15.12
CA GLU A 198 -15.75 -6.53 14.59
C GLU A 198 -15.26 -6.54 13.14
N GLY A 199 -14.32 -7.44 12.84
CA GLY A 199 -13.68 -7.58 11.54
C GLY A 199 -12.33 -6.88 11.46
N LYS A 200 -11.71 -6.94 10.28
CA LYS A 200 -10.40 -6.35 10.02
C LYS A 200 -10.51 -4.84 9.78
N GLU A 201 -9.55 -4.05 10.27
CA GLU A 201 -9.44 -2.65 9.88
C GLU A 201 -8.62 -2.46 8.61
N TYR A 202 -9.16 -1.69 7.67
CA TYR A 202 -8.47 -1.26 6.46
C TYR A 202 -7.99 0.18 6.62
N VAL A 203 -6.71 0.44 6.41
CA VAL A 203 -6.10 1.74 6.70
C VAL A 203 -5.52 2.36 5.43
N GLY A 204 -6.19 3.39 4.91
CA GLY A 204 -5.71 4.20 3.80
C GLY A 204 -4.92 5.41 4.30
N ILE A 205 -3.62 5.47 4.03
CA ILE A 205 -2.76 6.56 4.46
C ILE A 205 -2.59 7.55 3.31
N VAL A 206 -2.94 8.82 3.53
CA VAL A 206 -2.83 9.89 2.54
C VAL A 206 -1.92 10.98 3.09
N ALA A 207 -0.62 10.81 2.85
CA ALA A 207 0.44 11.72 3.27
C ALA A 207 1.73 11.39 2.51
N PRO A 208 2.60 12.37 2.23
CA PRO A 208 3.91 12.10 1.66
C PRO A 208 4.73 11.21 2.62
N ARG A 209 5.69 10.45 2.07
CA ARG A 209 6.50 9.50 2.85
C ARG A 209 7.36 10.15 3.93
N ASP A 210 7.69 11.43 3.75
CA ASP A 210 8.43 12.20 4.75
C ASP A 210 7.56 12.57 5.95
N ASP A 211 6.24 12.65 5.78
CA ASP A 211 5.29 12.95 6.86
C ASP A 211 4.88 11.68 7.61
N ILE A 212 4.65 10.59 6.89
CA ILE A 212 4.35 9.26 7.46
C ILE A 212 5.24 8.23 6.77
N ARG A 213 6.24 7.75 7.49
CA ARG A 213 7.22 6.78 7.00
C ARG A 213 6.61 5.39 6.89
N MET A 214 7.06 4.63 5.89
CA MET A 214 6.56 3.30 5.55
C MET A 214 6.60 2.25 6.69
N PRO A 215 7.45 2.30 7.74
CA PRO A 215 7.35 1.35 8.84
C PRO A 215 6.02 1.44 9.57
N PHE A 216 5.32 2.58 9.50
CA PHE A 216 3.94 2.70 9.98
C PHE A 216 3.01 1.71 9.26
N ILE A 217 3.07 1.65 7.92
CA ILE A 217 2.28 0.70 7.11
C ILE A 217 2.56 -0.74 7.56
N ARG A 218 3.86 -1.09 7.65
CA ARG A 218 4.27 -2.45 7.99
C ARG A 218 3.87 -2.86 9.41
N ALA A 219 3.90 -1.93 10.36
CA ALA A 219 3.54 -2.17 11.75
C ALA A 219 2.07 -2.57 11.91
N ILE A 220 1.19 -1.97 11.10
CA ILE A 220 -0.27 -2.14 11.20
C ILE A 220 -0.82 -3.05 10.09
N THR A 221 0.03 -3.82 9.43
CA THR A 221 -0.39 -4.85 8.46
C THR A 221 -0.23 -6.22 9.10
N GLY A 222 -1.32 -7.00 9.11
CA GLY A 222 -1.42 -8.30 9.77
C GLY A 222 -2.86 -8.85 9.79
N ASN A 223 -3.17 -9.71 10.77
CA ASN A 223 -4.49 -10.33 10.84
C ASN A 223 -5.59 -9.36 11.26
N GLU A 224 -5.32 -8.44 12.19
CA GLU A 224 -6.32 -7.50 12.71
C GLU A 224 -6.49 -6.28 11.79
N SER A 225 -5.42 -5.85 11.10
CA SER A 225 -5.47 -4.68 10.22
C SER A 225 -4.60 -4.84 8.98
N THR A 226 -4.89 -4.05 7.94
CA THR A 226 -4.06 -3.96 6.73
C THR A 226 -4.01 -2.52 6.24
N ALA A 227 -2.87 -2.11 5.66
CA ALA A 227 -2.64 -0.72 5.29
C ALA A 227 -2.03 -0.55 3.91
N GLY A 228 -2.35 0.59 3.30
CA GLY A 228 -1.69 1.09 2.11
C GLY A 228 -1.51 2.61 2.15
N GLN A 229 -0.51 3.13 1.44
CA GLN A 229 -0.19 4.57 1.45
C GLN A 229 -0.18 5.19 0.05
N PHE A 230 -0.83 6.34 -0.10
CA PHE A 230 -0.67 7.24 -1.24
C PHE A 230 0.47 8.23 -0.95
N ILE A 231 1.44 8.34 -1.87
CA ILE A 231 2.77 8.91 -1.60
C ILE A 231 3.18 10.08 -2.51
N ALA A 232 2.23 10.78 -3.11
CA ALA A 232 2.55 11.93 -3.95
C ALA A 232 3.12 13.11 -3.14
N ASN A 233 3.96 13.93 -3.79
CA ASN A 233 4.66 15.05 -3.14
C ASN A 233 3.88 16.37 -3.13
N THR A 234 2.68 16.41 -3.71
CA THR A 234 1.79 17.58 -3.66
C THR A 234 0.34 17.14 -3.43
N PRO A 235 -0.51 17.97 -2.80
CA PRO A 235 -1.93 17.64 -2.62
C PRO A 235 -2.67 17.37 -3.93
N ALA A 236 -2.33 18.08 -5.01
CA ALA A 236 -2.95 17.89 -6.33
C ALA A 236 -2.57 16.54 -6.95
N ALA A 237 -1.29 16.18 -6.93
CA ALA A 237 -0.85 14.86 -7.38
C ALA A 237 -1.42 13.74 -6.48
N MET A 238 -1.53 13.98 -5.18
CA MET A 238 -2.16 13.05 -4.23
C MET A 238 -3.63 12.82 -4.58
N ALA A 239 -4.38 13.88 -4.89
CA ALA A 239 -5.76 13.78 -5.34
C ALA A 239 -5.89 13.00 -6.65
N ALA A 240 -4.92 13.15 -7.57
CA ALA A 240 -4.88 12.35 -8.79
C ALA A 240 -4.64 10.86 -8.51
N TYR A 241 -3.76 10.52 -7.55
CA TYR A 241 -3.51 9.12 -7.17
C TYR A 241 -4.75 8.50 -6.51
N VAL A 242 -5.36 9.21 -5.55
CA VAL A 242 -6.62 8.78 -4.91
C VAL A 242 -7.73 8.63 -5.97
N GLY A 243 -7.90 9.62 -6.84
CA GLY A 243 -8.86 9.59 -7.94
C GLY A 243 -8.68 8.38 -8.85
N ARG A 244 -7.43 8.04 -9.21
CA ARG A 244 -7.11 6.84 -10.00
C ARG A 244 -7.53 5.56 -9.29
N SER A 245 -7.32 5.47 -7.98
CA SER A 245 -7.70 4.30 -7.18
C SER A 245 -9.21 4.14 -7.10
N ILE A 246 -9.94 5.19 -6.71
CA ILE A 246 -11.41 5.08 -6.51
C ILE A 246 -12.16 4.93 -7.83
N LEU A 247 -11.64 5.52 -8.92
CA LEU A 247 -12.24 5.41 -10.25
C LEU A 247 -11.71 4.20 -11.02
N TYR A 248 -10.81 3.39 -10.42
CA TYR A 248 -10.23 2.21 -11.06
C TYR A 248 -11.26 1.30 -11.76
N PRO A 249 -12.43 1.00 -11.14
CA PRO A 249 -13.51 0.23 -11.79
C PRO A 249 -14.00 0.76 -13.13
N ALA A 250 -13.87 2.06 -13.39
CA ALA A 250 -14.24 2.67 -14.66
C ALA A 250 -13.02 2.90 -15.56
N ILE A 251 -11.95 3.52 -15.03
CA ILE A 251 -10.83 3.98 -15.86
C ILE A 251 -10.02 2.83 -16.46
N ILE A 252 -10.03 1.63 -15.86
CA ILE A 252 -9.33 0.48 -16.42
C ILE A 252 -9.92 0.06 -17.78
N PHE A 253 -11.19 0.33 -18.05
CA PHE A 253 -11.81 0.01 -19.34
C PHE A 253 -11.28 0.87 -20.50
N ALA A 254 -10.80 2.08 -20.19
CA ALA A 254 -10.11 2.95 -21.13
C ALA A 254 -8.69 2.48 -21.47
N ASN A 255 -8.13 1.51 -20.73
CA ASN A 255 -6.89 0.87 -21.11
C ASN A 255 -7.14 -0.09 -22.30
N PRO A 256 -6.54 0.17 -23.49
CA PRO A 256 -6.75 -0.66 -24.68
C PRO A 256 -6.24 -2.09 -24.52
N HIS A 257 -5.32 -2.32 -23.59
CA HIS A 257 -4.66 -3.60 -23.35
C HIS A 257 -4.85 -4.10 -21.92
N LYS A 258 -5.97 -3.73 -21.28
CA LYS A 258 -6.39 -4.24 -19.96
C LYS A 258 -6.42 -5.78 -19.85
N GLU A 259 -6.55 -6.47 -20.97
CA GLU A 259 -6.52 -7.94 -21.03
C GLU A 259 -5.09 -8.50 -20.88
N TYR A 260 -4.06 -7.68 -21.04
CA TYR A 260 -2.68 -8.13 -21.04
C TYR A 260 -2.06 -8.02 -19.65
N THR A 261 -1.30 -9.04 -19.29
CA THR A 261 -0.50 -9.08 -18.07
C THR A 261 0.93 -9.44 -18.43
N THR A 262 1.91 -8.94 -17.67
CA THR A 262 3.31 -9.28 -17.90
C THR A 262 4.05 -9.57 -16.61
N SER A 263 5.24 -10.12 -16.74
CA SER A 263 6.17 -10.23 -15.63
C SER A 263 7.62 -10.16 -16.12
N THR A 264 8.52 -9.91 -15.19
CA THR A 264 9.96 -10.04 -15.38
C THR A 264 10.49 -10.98 -14.30
N LEU A 265 10.90 -12.17 -14.71
CA LEU A 265 11.32 -13.24 -13.80
C LEU A 265 12.83 -13.49 -13.95
N MET A 266 13.62 -12.74 -13.20
CA MET A 266 15.10 -12.79 -13.27
C MET A 266 15.66 -13.74 -12.20
N ASN A 267 15.31 -13.56 -10.93
CA ASN A 267 15.71 -14.47 -9.85
C ASN A 267 14.48 -14.97 -9.12
N PHE A 268 14.19 -16.27 -9.20
CA PHE A 268 12.99 -16.81 -8.57
C PHE A 268 13.12 -18.29 -8.28
N ALA A 269 12.32 -18.74 -7.32
CA ALA A 269 12.26 -20.14 -6.92
C ALA A 269 11.34 -20.97 -7.83
N ASP A 270 11.78 -22.21 -8.11
CA ASP A 270 10.95 -23.27 -8.71
C ASP A 270 11.24 -24.60 -8.01
N GLY A 271 10.52 -24.88 -6.92
CA GLY A 271 10.59 -26.11 -6.13
C GLY A 271 11.22 -25.98 -4.74
N ASN A 272 11.62 -24.77 -4.32
CA ASN A 272 12.15 -24.53 -2.97
C ASN A 272 11.10 -24.92 -1.92
N GLN A 273 11.50 -25.75 -0.95
CA GLN A 273 10.62 -26.20 0.13
C GLN A 273 10.74 -25.25 1.32
N ILE A 274 9.63 -24.64 1.73
CA ILE A 274 9.57 -23.73 2.87
C ILE A 274 8.63 -24.30 3.91
N THR A 275 9.06 -24.30 5.18
CA THR A 275 8.21 -24.61 6.33
C THR A 275 7.81 -23.31 7.01
N LEU A 276 6.51 -23.01 6.97
CA LEU A 276 5.90 -21.80 7.51
C LEU A 276 5.87 -21.82 9.05
N ASN A 277 5.55 -20.69 9.67
CA ASN A 277 5.47 -20.59 11.13
C ASN A 277 4.46 -21.57 11.74
N ASN A 278 3.37 -21.85 11.03
CA ASN A 278 2.34 -22.84 11.39
C ASN A 278 2.75 -24.31 11.15
N LYS A 279 4.02 -24.57 10.78
CA LYS A 279 4.60 -25.88 10.47
C LYS A 279 4.11 -26.54 9.18
N GLU A 280 3.24 -25.90 8.42
CA GLU A 280 2.91 -26.38 7.08
C GLU A 280 4.11 -26.23 6.15
N ARG A 281 4.27 -27.18 5.23
CA ARG A 281 5.36 -27.20 4.28
C ARG A 281 4.81 -27.04 2.87
N HIS A 282 5.32 -26.04 2.17
CA HIS A 282 4.89 -25.68 0.82
C HIS A 282 6.09 -25.57 -0.12
N SER A 283 5.81 -25.65 -1.41
CA SER A 283 6.82 -25.50 -2.47
C SER A 283 6.63 -24.15 -3.15
N ALA A 284 7.67 -23.34 -3.22
CA ALA A 284 7.66 -22.09 -4.00
C ALA A 284 7.82 -22.42 -5.48
N TYR A 285 6.75 -22.23 -6.27
CA TYR A 285 6.73 -22.48 -7.72
C TYR A 285 6.37 -21.19 -8.46
N ASN A 286 7.08 -20.11 -8.15
CA ASN A 286 6.68 -18.73 -8.46
C ASN A 286 6.31 -18.54 -9.94
N ALA A 287 7.22 -18.85 -10.85
CA ALA A 287 6.97 -18.76 -12.30
C ALA A 287 5.72 -19.51 -12.79
N ARG A 288 5.39 -20.66 -12.17
CA ARG A 288 4.24 -21.47 -12.57
C ARG A 288 2.94 -20.81 -12.13
N TYR A 289 2.92 -20.33 -10.90
CA TYR A 289 1.75 -19.68 -10.32
C TYR A 289 1.51 -18.31 -10.92
N VAL A 290 2.55 -17.49 -11.10
CA VAL A 290 2.43 -16.21 -11.81
C VAL A 290 1.87 -16.44 -13.21
N LYS A 291 2.47 -17.34 -14.02
CA LYS A 291 1.91 -17.70 -15.33
C LYS A 291 0.44 -18.08 -15.23
N GLN A 292 0.10 -18.97 -14.29
CA GLN A 292 -1.25 -19.46 -14.12
C GLN A 292 -2.20 -18.30 -13.85
N SER A 293 -1.98 -17.57 -12.75
CA SER A 293 -2.87 -16.51 -12.28
C SER A 293 -2.98 -15.35 -13.29
N PHE A 294 -1.88 -15.02 -13.97
CA PHE A 294 -1.82 -13.96 -14.97
C PHE A 294 -2.49 -14.34 -16.30
N SER A 295 -2.71 -15.64 -16.54
CA SER A 295 -3.42 -16.16 -17.72
C SER A 295 -4.89 -16.52 -17.42
N ARG A 296 -5.38 -16.29 -16.19
CA ARG A 296 -6.76 -16.62 -15.81
C ARG A 296 -7.75 -15.57 -16.29
N TYR A 297 -9.00 -16.00 -16.42
CA TYR A 297 -10.17 -15.12 -16.54
C TYR A 297 -10.13 -14.14 -17.71
N GLY A 298 -9.69 -14.63 -18.88
CA GLY A 298 -9.66 -13.84 -20.12
C GLY A 298 -8.35 -13.09 -20.35
N ARG A 299 -7.45 -13.06 -19.35
CA ARG A 299 -6.16 -12.39 -19.47
C ARG A 299 -5.19 -13.15 -20.39
N GLU A 300 -4.47 -12.41 -21.21
CA GLU A 300 -3.37 -12.91 -22.02
C GLU A 300 -2.03 -12.55 -21.36
N TYR A 301 -1.30 -13.57 -20.91
CA TYR A 301 -0.02 -13.37 -20.25
C TYR A 301 1.16 -13.32 -21.25
N ARG A 302 1.95 -12.24 -21.15
CA ARG A 302 3.09 -11.92 -22.00
C ARG A 302 4.33 -11.54 -21.19
N GLY A 303 5.00 -12.50 -20.54
CA GLY A 303 6.21 -12.22 -19.76
C GLY A 303 7.40 -11.73 -20.61
N HIS A 304 8.18 -10.79 -20.09
CA HIS A 304 9.37 -10.26 -20.77
C HIS A 304 10.51 -9.99 -19.78
N CYS A 305 11.67 -10.58 -20.07
CA CYS A 305 12.95 -10.26 -19.43
C CYS A 305 13.85 -9.40 -20.33
N ILE A 306 13.40 -9.02 -21.53
CA ILE A 306 14.09 -8.10 -22.43
C ILE A 306 13.48 -6.72 -22.29
N TRP A 307 14.33 -5.70 -22.05
CA TRP A 307 13.87 -4.35 -21.77
C TRP A 307 12.99 -3.76 -22.87
N ASP A 308 13.38 -3.86 -24.14
CA ASP A 308 12.62 -3.24 -25.25
C ASP A 308 11.20 -3.80 -25.36
N ASN A 309 11.03 -5.12 -25.15
CA ASN A 309 9.71 -5.74 -25.14
C ASN A 309 8.90 -5.32 -23.91
N LEU A 310 9.55 -5.28 -22.74
CA LEU A 310 8.90 -4.84 -21.51
C LEU A 310 8.46 -3.37 -21.59
N LEU A 311 9.30 -2.50 -22.13
CA LEU A 311 9.00 -1.09 -22.39
C LEU A 311 7.82 -0.94 -23.35
N TYR A 312 7.76 -1.76 -24.39
CA TYR A 312 6.60 -1.81 -25.29
C TYR A 312 5.33 -2.13 -24.52
N GLU A 313 5.30 -3.21 -23.73
CA GLU A 313 4.08 -3.56 -22.97
C GLU A 313 3.68 -2.46 -21.97
N PHE A 314 4.65 -1.85 -21.27
CA PHE A 314 4.37 -0.75 -20.33
C PHE A 314 3.68 0.42 -21.01
N ASN A 315 4.21 0.87 -22.15
CA ASN A 315 3.68 2.03 -22.87
C ASN A 315 2.39 1.74 -23.64
N GLN A 316 2.07 0.47 -23.86
CA GLN A 316 0.83 0.03 -24.50
C GLN A 316 -0.31 -0.21 -23.51
N GLY A 317 -0.01 -0.38 -22.21
CA GLY A 317 -0.99 -0.46 -21.13
C GLY A 317 -1.37 -1.89 -20.73
N MET A 318 -0.55 -2.58 -19.95
CA MET A 318 -0.97 -3.83 -19.28
C MET A 318 -1.92 -3.56 -18.09
N SER A 319 -2.64 -4.58 -17.60
CA SER A 319 -3.40 -4.47 -16.35
C SER A 319 -2.62 -4.88 -15.10
N ALA A 320 -1.65 -5.79 -15.24
CA ALA A 320 -0.83 -6.26 -14.12
C ALA A 320 0.61 -6.57 -14.52
N TYR A 321 1.53 -6.23 -13.63
CA TYR A 321 2.96 -6.48 -13.72
C TYR A 321 3.50 -7.13 -12.45
N TYR A 322 4.20 -8.25 -12.61
CA TYR A 322 4.97 -8.87 -11.55
C TYR A 322 6.48 -8.83 -11.86
N TYR A 323 7.29 -8.30 -10.96
CA TYR A 323 8.74 -8.38 -11.05
C TYR A 323 9.28 -9.26 -9.92
N VAL A 324 10.20 -10.15 -10.26
CA VAL A 324 11.02 -10.86 -9.27
C VAL A 324 12.47 -10.93 -9.74
N GLY A 325 13.38 -10.50 -8.88
CA GLY A 325 14.77 -10.36 -9.26
C GLY A 325 15.60 -9.70 -8.19
N HIS A 326 16.81 -9.31 -8.57
CA HIS A 326 17.60 -8.42 -7.74
C HIS A 326 16.89 -7.08 -7.60
N GLY A 327 16.84 -6.60 -6.37
CA GLY A 327 16.32 -5.28 -6.04
C GLY A 327 17.43 -4.46 -5.49
N THR A 328 17.53 -3.23 -5.95
CA THR A 328 18.59 -2.33 -5.55
C THR A 328 17.91 -0.98 -5.47
N GLY A 329 17.72 -0.50 -4.25
CA GLY A 329 17.03 0.70 -3.81
C GLY A 329 17.08 1.94 -4.70
N GLY A 330 16.37 1.91 -5.83
CA GLY A 330 16.31 3.00 -6.80
C GLY A 330 17.06 2.75 -8.11
N SER A 331 17.77 1.64 -8.26
CA SER A 331 18.65 1.41 -9.42
C SER A 331 17.94 0.88 -10.65
N GLY A 332 16.66 0.51 -10.59
CA GLY A 332 15.82 0.29 -11.78
C GLY A 332 15.21 -1.09 -11.98
N VAL A 333 14.86 -1.40 -13.24
CA VAL A 333 14.28 -2.69 -13.66
C VAL A 333 15.36 -3.52 -14.33
N SER A 334 15.54 -4.77 -13.88
CA SER A 334 16.51 -5.68 -14.48
C SER A 334 16.08 -6.15 -15.85
N GLY A 335 17.02 -6.22 -16.78
CA GLY A 335 16.87 -6.76 -18.12
C GLY A 335 17.97 -7.77 -18.43
N HIS A 336 17.64 -8.75 -19.27
CA HIS A 336 18.61 -9.70 -19.77
C HIS A 336 19.40 -9.07 -20.93
N PRO A 337 20.75 -9.10 -20.88
CA PRO A 337 21.60 -8.39 -21.86
C PRO A 337 21.59 -9.05 -23.25
N VAL A 338 21.32 -10.35 -23.32
CA VAL A 338 21.25 -11.08 -24.59
C VAL A 338 19.82 -11.03 -25.12
N TRP A 339 19.66 -10.29 -26.22
CA TRP A 339 18.42 -10.15 -26.98
C TRP A 339 18.04 -11.46 -27.67
N GLY A 340 16.82 -11.95 -27.40
CA GLY A 340 16.26 -13.15 -28.04
C GLY A 340 15.68 -12.91 -29.44
N GLY A 341 15.56 -11.64 -29.86
CA GLY A 341 14.89 -11.20 -31.09
C GLY A 341 13.55 -10.49 -30.86
N ILE A 342 13.12 -9.60 -31.76
CA ILE A 342 11.77 -9.01 -31.78
C ILE A 342 10.75 -10.13 -32.05
N GLY A 343 9.69 -10.20 -31.25
CA GLY A 343 8.65 -11.25 -31.35
C GLY A 343 9.05 -12.59 -30.74
N TYR A 344 10.22 -12.69 -30.11
CA TYR A 344 10.60 -13.84 -29.30
C TYR A 344 10.27 -13.57 -27.84
N ASP A 345 9.44 -14.44 -27.29
CA ASP A 345 9.01 -14.35 -25.92
C ASP A 345 10.02 -14.98 -24.95
N GLY A 346 10.40 -14.23 -23.93
CA GLY A 346 11.28 -14.69 -22.86
C GLY A 346 10.72 -14.31 -21.51
N TRP A 347 9.96 -15.21 -20.89
CA TRP A 347 9.33 -14.96 -19.60
C TRP A 347 10.32 -15.03 -18.44
N HIS A 348 11.40 -15.79 -18.62
CA HIS A 348 12.45 -15.98 -17.63
C HIS A 348 13.78 -15.51 -18.17
N GLY A 349 14.64 -15.11 -17.26
CA GLY A 349 16.05 -15.01 -17.54
C GLY A 349 16.68 -16.36 -17.96
N TYR A 350 17.72 -16.30 -18.80
CA TYR A 350 18.55 -17.41 -19.29
C TYR A 350 19.66 -17.91 -18.34
N GLU A 351 20.19 -17.11 -17.40
CA GLU A 351 21.27 -17.52 -16.50
C GLU A 351 20.82 -18.50 -15.40
N TYR A 352 21.48 -19.67 -15.35
CA TYR A 352 21.05 -20.90 -14.64
C TYR A 352 19.68 -21.44 -15.05
N TRP A 353 19.15 -21.04 -16.21
CA TRP A 353 17.89 -21.58 -16.73
C TRP A 353 17.93 -23.11 -16.86
N ARG A 354 17.00 -23.79 -16.18
CA ARG A 354 16.90 -25.27 -16.20
C ARG A 354 15.78 -25.80 -17.11
N GLY A 355 14.98 -24.93 -17.71
CA GLY A 355 13.86 -25.34 -18.55
C GLY A 355 14.25 -25.57 -20.02
N LYS A 356 13.33 -26.13 -20.80
CA LYS A 356 13.56 -26.50 -22.21
C LYS A 356 13.51 -25.30 -23.16
N THR A 357 12.67 -24.31 -22.84
CA THR A 357 12.48 -23.07 -23.62
C THR A 357 12.37 -21.89 -22.65
N PRO A 358 12.56 -20.63 -23.09
CA PRO A 358 12.36 -19.44 -22.24
C PRO A 358 10.95 -19.28 -21.65
N ARG A 359 9.96 -20.02 -22.18
CA ARG A 359 8.56 -20.09 -21.68
C ARG A 359 8.26 -21.36 -20.86
N SER A 360 9.20 -22.31 -20.77
CA SER A 360 9.05 -23.48 -19.89
C SER A 360 9.14 -23.03 -18.43
N PRO A 361 8.64 -23.79 -17.45
CA PRO A 361 8.93 -23.53 -16.02
C PRO A 361 10.33 -24.04 -15.63
N GLY A 362 10.92 -23.43 -14.61
CA GLY A 362 12.27 -23.72 -14.09
C GLY A 362 12.78 -22.54 -13.27
N GLY A 363 13.71 -22.73 -12.32
CA GLY A 363 14.33 -21.60 -11.61
C GLY A 363 15.45 -20.94 -12.42
N ALA A 364 15.76 -19.68 -12.12
CA ALA A 364 16.86 -18.92 -12.70
C ALA A 364 17.61 -18.09 -11.64
N TRP A 365 18.88 -17.78 -11.88
CA TRP A 365 19.73 -17.00 -10.96
C TRP A 365 20.69 -16.08 -11.73
N TYR A 366 20.89 -14.85 -11.24
CA TYR A 366 21.80 -13.86 -11.81
C TYR A 366 22.75 -13.31 -10.76
N ASP A 367 23.90 -12.78 -11.18
CA ASP A 367 24.80 -12.01 -10.32
C ASP A 367 25.19 -10.68 -11.00
N PRO A 368 25.62 -9.66 -10.25
CA PRO A 368 26.16 -8.42 -10.83
C PRO A 368 27.41 -8.60 -11.68
N GLU A 369 28.14 -9.69 -11.48
CA GLU A 369 29.47 -9.90 -12.05
C GLU A 369 29.46 -10.97 -13.15
N PRO A 370 30.29 -10.79 -14.21
CA PRO A 370 30.51 -11.83 -15.20
C PRO A 370 30.89 -13.19 -14.57
N PRO A 371 30.48 -14.32 -15.17
CA PRO A 371 29.75 -14.41 -16.43
C PRO A 371 28.23 -14.15 -16.27
N ARG A 372 27.78 -13.75 -15.06
CA ARG A 372 26.38 -13.88 -14.64
C ARG A 372 25.49 -12.65 -14.78
N GLN A 373 25.94 -11.72 -15.60
CA GLN A 373 25.58 -10.32 -15.52
C GLN A 373 24.18 -10.08 -16.08
N TYR A 374 23.40 -9.29 -15.35
CA TYR A 374 22.18 -8.68 -15.83
C TYR A 374 22.39 -7.17 -16.02
N ASP A 375 21.62 -6.59 -16.92
CA ASP A 375 21.57 -5.14 -17.07
C ASP A 375 20.49 -4.58 -16.16
N ILE A 376 20.68 -3.35 -15.65
CA ILE A 376 19.64 -2.63 -14.94
C ILE A 376 19.34 -1.35 -15.69
N VAL A 377 18.08 -1.20 -16.10
CA VAL A 377 17.60 0.07 -16.64
C VAL A 377 17.20 0.95 -15.47
N HIS A 378 18.08 1.89 -15.14
CA HIS A 378 17.91 2.79 -14.01
C HIS A 378 16.57 3.52 -14.04
N PHE A 379 15.96 3.71 -12.87
CA PHE A 379 14.64 4.33 -12.79
C PHE A 379 14.58 5.75 -13.36
N LYS A 380 15.69 6.50 -13.31
CA LYS A 380 15.87 7.73 -14.09
C LYS A 380 15.57 7.55 -15.59
N TRP A 381 16.03 6.46 -16.18
CA TRP A 381 15.77 6.14 -17.58
C TRP A 381 14.37 5.57 -17.77
N CYS A 382 13.87 4.77 -16.84
CA CYS A 382 12.46 4.36 -16.85
C CYS A 382 11.52 5.57 -16.88
N ASP A 383 11.75 6.56 -16.02
CA ASP A 383 11.00 7.82 -15.93
C ASP A 383 11.03 8.62 -17.25
N GLN A 384 12.15 8.55 -17.99
CA GLN A 384 12.25 9.18 -19.31
C GLN A 384 11.57 8.41 -20.43
N LEU A 385 11.48 7.08 -20.31
CA LEU A 385 11.05 6.18 -21.38
C LEU A 385 9.59 5.75 -21.24
N TRP A 386 9.06 5.76 -20.03
CA TRP A 386 7.67 5.40 -19.76
C TRP A 386 6.71 6.51 -20.16
N GLY A 387 5.63 6.11 -20.81
CA GLY A 387 4.45 6.92 -21.01
C GLY A 387 3.49 6.75 -19.84
N ASN A 388 2.22 6.56 -20.16
CA ASN A 388 1.20 6.19 -19.18
C ASN A 388 1.21 4.66 -19.00
N LEU A 389 1.14 4.17 -17.77
CA LEU A 389 1.01 2.75 -17.42
C LEU A 389 -0.45 2.31 -17.31
N HIS A 390 -1.41 3.18 -17.63
CA HIS A 390 -2.82 2.85 -17.83
C HIS A 390 -3.45 2.09 -16.66
N SER A 391 -3.17 2.53 -15.42
CA SER A 391 -3.67 1.93 -14.19
C SER A 391 -3.21 0.49 -13.98
N THR A 392 -1.97 0.17 -14.37
CA THR A 392 -1.33 -1.13 -14.11
C THR A 392 -1.22 -1.40 -12.59
N TRP A 393 -1.56 -2.61 -12.17
CA TRP A 393 -1.17 -3.17 -10.87
C TRP A 393 0.31 -3.59 -10.89
N VAL A 394 1.12 -3.12 -9.94
CA VAL A 394 2.54 -3.44 -9.88
C VAL A 394 2.87 -4.20 -8.59
N HIS A 395 3.39 -5.42 -8.73
CA HIS A 395 4.01 -6.16 -7.64
C HIS A 395 5.49 -6.35 -7.94
N PHE A 396 6.35 -5.83 -7.07
CA PHE A 396 7.79 -5.80 -7.23
C PHE A 396 8.53 -6.51 -6.09
N SER A 397 8.86 -7.79 -6.30
CA SER A 397 9.55 -8.65 -5.36
C SER A 397 11.07 -8.58 -5.53
N SER A 398 11.70 -7.68 -4.77
CA SER A 398 13.13 -7.41 -4.90
C SER A 398 13.63 -6.63 -3.69
N CYS A 399 14.89 -6.77 -3.30
CA CYS A 399 15.44 -6.06 -2.14
C CYS A 399 15.27 -4.54 -2.24
N THR A 400 14.77 -3.92 -1.19
CA THR A 400 14.77 -2.46 -0.92
C THR A 400 14.02 -1.56 -1.89
N THR A 401 13.62 -2.03 -3.07
CA THR A 401 13.06 -1.16 -4.12
C THR A 401 11.84 -0.36 -3.66
N ALA A 402 10.97 -0.94 -2.82
CA ALA A 402 9.81 -0.24 -2.28
C ALA A 402 10.18 0.84 -1.24
N TRP A 403 11.40 0.83 -0.70
CA TRP A 403 11.91 1.89 0.17
C TRP A 403 12.24 3.17 -0.59
N HIS A 404 12.67 3.05 -1.84
CA HIS A 404 13.28 4.15 -2.61
C HIS A 404 12.33 4.73 -3.67
N PHE A 405 12.83 5.05 -4.87
CA PHE A 405 12.10 5.80 -5.89
C PHE A 405 11.15 4.97 -6.74
N GLY A 406 11.29 3.65 -6.75
CA GLY A 406 10.48 2.76 -7.60
C GLY A 406 8.98 3.05 -7.50
N PRO A 407 8.37 3.01 -6.29
CA PRO A 407 6.95 3.30 -6.11
C PRO A 407 6.53 4.68 -6.65
N ASN A 408 7.31 5.73 -6.38
CA ASN A 408 7.00 7.08 -6.88
C ASN A 408 6.89 7.09 -8.40
N ILE A 409 7.91 6.56 -9.08
CA ILE A 409 8.00 6.59 -10.54
C ILE A 409 6.89 5.76 -11.17
N TYR A 410 6.62 4.55 -10.65
CA TYR A 410 5.48 3.75 -11.16
C TYR A 410 4.14 4.49 -10.99
N LEU A 411 3.89 5.12 -9.85
CA LEU A 411 2.63 5.84 -9.60
C LEU A 411 2.53 7.14 -10.42
N ASP A 412 3.65 7.86 -10.62
CA ASP A 412 3.72 9.10 -11.42
C ASP A 412 3.40 8.79 -12.88
N HIS A 413 3.89 7.65 -13.39
CA HIS A 413 3.57 7.14 -14.73
C HIS A 413 2.22 6.42 -14.81
N GLY A 414 1.51 6.30 -13.70
CA GLY A 414 0.10 5.94 -13.71
C GLY A 414 -0.25 4.49 -13.42
N ALA A 415 0.62 3.78 -12.71
CA ALA A 415 0.21 2.58 -11.98
C ALA A 415 -0.92 2.92 -10.98
N VAL A 416 -1.82 1.97 -10.75
CA VAL A 416 -2.92 2.14 -9.77
C VAL A 416 -2.48 1.87 -8.35
N ALA A 417 -1.57 0.91 -8.18
CA ALA A 417 -0.98 0.55 -6.90
C ALA A 417 0.36 -0.15 -7.12
N TYR A 418 1.20 -0.11 -6.09
CA TYR A 418 2.50 -0.76 -6.05
C TYR A 418 2.64 -1.53 -4.74
N TYR A 419 3.04 -2.80 -4.80
CA TYR A 419 3.43 -3.59 -3.63
C TYR A 419 4.85 -4.11 -3.78
N GLY A 420 5.62 -4.12 -2.69
CA GLY A 420 6.95 -4.70 -2.73
C GLY A 420 7.73 -4.60 -1.42
N ASN A 421 9.00 -5.01 -1.48
CA ASN A 421 9.86 -5.14 -0.31
C ASN A 421 10.64 -3.85 -0.04
N CYS A 422 10.57 -3.36 1.19
CA CYS A 422 11.38 -2.24 1.69
C CYS A 422 12.72 -2.72 2.29
N GLY A 423 12.80 -3.98 2.70
CA GLY A 423 14.02 -4.66 3.14
C GLY A 423 14.48 -5.73 2.15
N SER A 424 15.20 -6.75 2.63
CA SER A 424 15.79 -7.78 1.77
C SER A 424 14.75 -8.83 1.39
N GLY A 425 14.55 -9.04 0.09
CA GLY A 425 13.80 -10.18 -0.44
C GLY A 425 14.63 -11.46 -0.38
N LEU A 426 14.04 -12.52 0.13
CA LEU A 426 14.67 -13.83 0.28
C LEU A 426 14.04 -14.84 -0.68
N LEU A 427 14.88 -15.36 -1.59
CA LEU A 427 14.48 -16.37 -2.56
C LEU A 427 13.90 -17.62 -1.86
N GLY A 428 12.83 -18.15 -2.42
CA GLY A 428 12.00 -19.21 -1.86
C GLY A 428 10.93 -18.70 -0.91
N TYR A 429 11.28 -17.81 0.03
CA TYR A 429 10.34 -17.29 1.02
C TYR A 429 9.39 -16.25 0.42
N ASN A 430 9.95 -15.19 -0.19
CA ASN A 430 9.15 -14.18 -0.89
C ASN A 430 8.43 -14.78 -2.08
N ASP A 431 9.11 -15.59 -2.89
CA ASP A 431 8.52 -16.32 -4.01
C ASP A 431 7.24 -17.10 -3.62
N LEU A 432 7.27 -17.78 -2.46
CA LEU A 432 6.11 -18.52 -1.96
C LEU A 432 5.01 -17.58 -1.48
N TRP A 433 5.37 -16.49 -0.79
CA TRP A 433 4.39 -15.52 -0.32
C TRP A 433 3.70 -14.81 -1.49
N ASP A 434 4.49 -14.34 -2.46
CA ASP A 434 3.99 -13.69 -3.67
C ASP A 434 3.06 -14.61 -4.46
N GLN A 435 3.39 -15.91 -4.53
CA GLN A 435 2.50 -16.92 -5.09
C GLN A 435 1.11 -16.93 -4.41
N PHE A 436 1.05 -16.86 -3.08
CA PHE A 436 -0.24 -16.77 -2.37
C PHE A 436 -0.94 -15.44 -2.63
N ILE A 437 -0.21 -14.32 -2.62
CA ILE A 437 -0.75 -12.98 -2.86
C ILE A 437 -1.36 -12.91 -4.27
N GLU A 438 -0.60 -13.30 -5.29
CA GLU A 438 -1.05 -13.22 -6.69
C GLU A 438 -2.20 -14.16 -6.99
N THR A 439 -2.22 -15.35 -6.39
CA THR A 439 -3.38 -16.25 -6.51
C THR A 439 -4.64 -15.59 -5.97
N ARG A 440 -4.56 -14.95 -4.79
CA ARG A 440 -5.69 -14.29 -4.15
C ARG A 440 -6.18 -13.07 -4.91
N ILE A 441 -5.26 -12.22 -5.38
CA ILE A 441 -5.61 -11.02 -6.13
C ILE A 441 -6.17 -11.40 -7.51
N MET A 442 -5.41 -12.19 -8.27
CA MET A 442 -5.68 -12.40 -9.69
C MET A 442 -6.67 -13.53 -9.96
N GLU A 443 -6.75 -14.53 -9.07
CA GLU A 443 -7.69 -15.65 -9.20
C GLU A 443 -8.93 -15.52 -8.29
N GLU A 444 -8.75 -15.18 -7.02
CA GLU A 444 -9.85 -15.14 -6.04
C GLU A 444 -10.56 -13.78 -5.99
N GLY A 445 -9.99 -12.74 -6.59
CA GLY A 445 -10.55 -11.39 -6.62
C GLY A 445 -10.55 -10.69 -5.26
N MET A 446 -9.63 -11.07 -4.37
CA MET A 446 -9.48 -10.44 -3.05
C MET A 446 -8.94 -9.01 -3.17
N PRO A 447 -9.33 -8.11 -2.25
CA PRO A 447 -8.63 -6.84 -2.09
C PRO A 447 -7.14 -7.06 -1.81
N ILE A 448 -6.28 -6.17 -2.32
CA ILE A 448 -4.82 -6.32 -2.20
C ILE A 448 -4.38 -6.40 -0.73
N GLY A 449 -4.95 -5.54 0.12
CA GLY A 449 -4.64 -5.50 1.54
C GLY A 449 -4.94 -6.83 2.23
N ASP A 450 -6.04 -7.50 1.88
CA ASP A 450 -6.39 -8.81 2.43
C ASP A 450 -5.46 -9.91 1.94
N ALA A 451 -5.17 -9.91 0.64
CA ALA A 451 -4.28 -10.90 0.03
C ALA A 451 -2.90 -10.91 0.70
N VAL A 452 -2.40 -9.72 1.06
CA VAL A 452 -1.13 -9.50 1.77
C VAL A 452 -1.24 -9.89 3.25
N SER A 453 -2.31 -9.50 3.96
CA SER A 453 -2.30 -9.52 5.42
C SER A 453 -2.77 -10.83 6.05
N VAL A 454 -3.72 -11.56 5.43
CA VAL A 454 -4.42 -12.71 6.04
C VAL A 454 -3.49 -13.85 6.51
N ASP A 455 -2.37 -14.02 5.82
CA ASP A 455 -1.38 -15.06 6.12
C ASP A 455 -0.01 -14.49 6.46
N LEU A 456 0.10 -13.18 6.67
CA LEU A 456 1.37 -12.54 7.00
C LEU A 456 2.05 -13.26 8.17
N TRP A 457 1.28 -13.61 9.20
CA TRP A 457 1.75 -14.31 10.40
C TRP A 457 2.42 -15.67 10.13
N LYS A 458 2.15 -16.30 8.98
CA LYS A 458 2.80 -17.55 8.56
C LYS A 458 4.20 -17.32 7.99
N PHE A 459 4.47 -16.13 7.47
CA PHE A 459 5.68 -15.76 6.74
C PHE A 459 6.59 -14.79 7.48
N ASP A 460 6.02 -13.87 8.27
CA ASP A 460 6.73 -12.82 8.98
C ASP A 460 6.00 -12.43 10.27
N ARG A 461 6.59 -11.52 11.04
CA ARG A 461 5.97 -11.01 12.27
C ARG A 461 4.68 -10.24 11.96
N ASP A 462 3.59 -10.70 12.54
CA ASP A 462 2.35 -9.96 12.67
C ASP A 462 2.36 -9.22 14.01
N PHE A 463 2.51 -7.90 13.95
CA PHE A 463 2.51 -7.04 15.13
C PHE A 463 1.10 -6.64 15.58
N THR A 464 0.09 -6.88 14.74
CA THR A 464 -1.30 -6.51 15.03
C THR A 464 -1.90 -7.45 16.08
N THR A 465 -1.52 -8.71 16.07
CA THR A 465 -1.97 -9.73 17.04
C THR A 465 -1.01 -9.93 18.20
N MET A 466 0.28 -9.63 18.00
CA MET A 466 1.37 -9.92 18.94
C MET A 466 1.45 -11.42 19.32
N ASP A 467 0.94 -12.30 18.47
CA ASP A 467 0.93 -13.75 18.69
C ASP A 467 2.37 -14.31 18.69
N PRO A 468 2.82 -15.00 19.76
CA PRO A 468 4.14 -15.61 19.81
C PRO A 468 4.51 -16.53 18.64
N ILE A 469 3.55 -17.26 18.05
CA ILE A 469 3.77 -18.11 16.87
C ILE A 469 4.28 -17.27 15.71
N SER A 470 3.66 -16.10 15.52
CA SER A 470 4.03 -15.13 14.50
C SER A 470 5.32 -14.39 14.86
N LEU A 471 5.48 -13.95 16.11
CA LEU A 471 6.62 -13.14 16.53
C LEU A 471 7.95 -13.91 16.53
N TYR A 472 7.93 -15.20 16.88
CA TYR A 472 9.13 -16.02 17.09
C TYR A 472 9.22 -17.22 16.14
N GLY A 473 8.29 -17.34 15.18
CA GLY A 473 8.31 -18.39 14.18
C GLY A 473 9.57 -18.37 13.30
N SER A 474 9.93 -19.53 12.74
CA SER A 474 11.15 -19.70 11.95
C SER A 474 11.19 -18.80 10.70
N CYS A 475 10.05 -18.62 10.03
CA CYS A 475 9.95 -17.69 8.90
C CYS A 475 10.13 -16.26 9.38
N SER A 476 9.51 -15.87 10.49
CA SER A 476 9.65 -14.51 11.06
C SER A 476 11.07 -14.15 11.49
N MET A 477 11.84 -15.16 11.92
CA MET A 477 13.27 -15.00 12.21
C MET A 477 14.15 -14.96 10.97
N THR A 478 13.65 -15.44 9.84
CA THR A 478 14.36 -15.46 8.56
C THR A 478 14.01 -14.25 7.70
N MET A 479 12.74 -13.86 7.65
CA MET A 479 12.20 -12.84 6.75
C MET A 479 12.72 -11.45 7.11
N LEU A 480 13.12 -10.70 6.09
CA LEU A 480 13.70 -9.35 6.20
C LEU A 480 13.03 -8.34 5.26
N SER A 481 11.90 -8.71 4.65
CA SER A 481 11.36 -8.02 3.47
C SER A 481 10.69 -6.69 3.76
N LEU A 482 10.12 -6.48 4.96
CA LEU A 482 9.35 -5.29 5.32
C LEU A 482 8.41 -4.86 4.18
N THR A 483 7.47 -5.74 3.78
CA THR A 483 6.64 -5.47 2.61
C THR A 483 5.60 -4.38 2.90
N VAL A 484 5.31 -3.56 1.88
CA VAL A 484 4.35 -2.46 1.98
C VAL A 484 3.53 -2.33 0.71
N LEU A 485 2.30 -1.84 0.87
CA LEU A 485 1.42 -1.42 -0.21
C LEU A 485 1.43 0.10 -0.33
N TYR A 486 1.69 0.59 -1.54
CA TYR A 486 1.43 1.97 -1.93
C TYR A 486 0.20 1.99 -2.83
N GLY A 487 -0.92 2.48 -2.30
CA GLY A 487 -2.25 2.41 -2.90
C GLY A 487 -3.32 2.16 -1.84
N ASP A 488 -4.56 1.94 -2.29
CA ASP A 488 -5.67 1.59 -1.40
C ASP A 488 -5.65 0.10 -1.02
N PRO A 489 -5.63 -0.28 0.27
CA PRO A 489 -5.72 -1.69 0.68
C PRO A 489 -7.02 -2.39 0.26
N MET A 490 -8.10 -1.64 0.01
CA MET A 490 -9.38 -2.20 -0.46
C MET A 490 -9.48 -2.30 -1.98
N LEU A 491 -8.44 -1.92 -2.73
CA LEU A 491 -8.44 -2.02 -4.17
C LEU A 491 -8.51 -3.49 -4.62
N VAL A 492 -9.45 -3.79 -5.50
CA VAL A 492 -9.56 -5.09 -6.20
C VAL A 492 -9.06 -4.91 -7.62
N ILE A 493 -8.19 -5.80 -8.08
CA ILE A 493 -7.58 -5.71 -9.41
C ILE A 493 -8.52 -6.24 -10.49
N TYR A 494 -8.54 -5.56 -11.63
CA TYR A 494 -9.40 -5.86 -12.77
C TYR A 494 -9.32 -7.33 -13.20
N SER A 495 -10.49 -7.94 -13.40
CA SER A 495 -10.64 -9.29 -13.94
C SER A 495 -11.59 -9.30 -15.14
N PRO A 496 -11.12 -9.62 -16.35
CA PRO A 496 -11.95 -9.53 -17.56
C PRO A 496 -13.21 -10.38 -17.53
N ALA A 497 -13.15 -11.59 -16.96
CA ALA A 497 -14.31 -12.47 -16.87
C ALA A 497 -15.35 -12.02 -15.84
N HIS A 498 -15.02 -11.09 -14.93
CA HIS A 498 -15.85 -10.75 -13.77
C HIS A 498 -16.28 -9.29 -13.72
N TRP A 499 -15.56 -8.39 -14.41
CA TRP A 499 -15.85 -6.97 -14.41
C TRP A 499 -16.54 -6.57 -15.71
N THR A 500 -17.59 -5.78 -15.59
CA THR A 500 -18.31 -5.20 -16.72
C THR A 500 -18.01 -3.72 -16.79
N GLU A 501 -17.80 -3.21 -18.00
CA GLU A 501 -17.62 -1.77 -18.22
C GLU A 501 -18.85 -1.03 -17.70
N PRO A 502 -18.68 -0.04 -16.81
CA PRO A 502 -19.82 0.71 -16.31
C PRO A 502 -20.48 1.50 -17.45
N GLU A 503 -21.80 1.46 -17.53
CA GLU A 503 -22.54 2.29 -18.46
C GLU A 503 -22.38 3.77 -18.05
N PRO A 504 -21.95 4.67 -18.96
CA PRO A 504 -21.95 6.09 -18.68
C PRO A 504 -23.37 6.54 -18.31
N VAL A 505 -23.51 7.18 -17.16
CA VAL A 505 -24.77 7.85 -16.82
C VAL A 505 -24.77 9.17 -17.58
N ASP A 506 -25.73 9.36 -18.49
CA ASP A 506 -25.97 10.67 -19.09
C ASP A 506 -26.20 11.66 -17.96
N SER A 507 -25.25 12.58 -17.76
CA SER A 507 -25.42 13.65 -16.80
C SER A 507 -26.42 14.63 -17.40
N PRO A 508 -27.54 14.95 -16.71
CA PRO A 508 -28.43 16.01 -17.15
C PRO A 508 -27.85 17.42 -16.88
N LEU A 509 -26.58 17.52 -16.46
CA LEU A 509 -25.87 18.77 -16.21
C LEU A 509 -25.31 19.38 -17.50
#